data_AF-A0AA88ZPK6-F1
#
_entry.id   AF-A0AA88ZPK6-F1
#
_cell.length_a   1.000
_cell.length_b   1.000
_cell.length_c   1.000
_cell.angle_alpha   90.00
_cell.angle_beta   90.00
_cell.angle_gamma   90.00
#
_symmetry.space_group_name_H-M   'P 1'
#
loop_
_entity.id
_entity.type
_entity.pdbx_description
1 polymer ?
#
loop_
_entity_poly.entity_id
_entity_poly.type
_entity_poly.pdbx_seq_one_letter_code
_entity_poly.pdbx_strand_id
1 'polypeptide(L)'
;MLKNIRTKTAFAILISNLILGNGILFIGGKSSFTEAVNYPLMGGMSIACILFYSLFFYYSKYETYSKLKLILLSVLSCMVIILLGCFLTVLLKEPLAEFFRNIPAALLMGIMGNIMFFPVSIVLGLLNFGIINYFKKRAIEP
;
A
#
# COMPACT_ATOMS: atom_id res chain seq x y z
N MET A 1 6.54 25.35 -7.13
CA MET A 1 6.42 24.26 -8.13
C MET A 1 6.55 22.88 -7.49
N LEU A 2 7.66 22.56 -6.81
CA LEU A 2 7.93 21.26 -6.17
C LEU A 2 6.82 20.76 -5.22
N LYS A 3 6.30 21.62 -4.33
CA LYS A 3 5.20 21.25 -3.41
C LYS A 3 3.94 20.78 -4.16
N ASN A 4 3.61 21.43 -5.29
CA ASN A 4 2.46 21.06 -6.11
C ASN A 4 2.69 19.71 -6.82
N ILE A 5 3.91 19.46 -7.31
CA ILE A 5 4.27 18.18 -7.93
C ILE A 5 4.22 17.05 -6.90
N ARG A 6 4.75 17.26 -5.68
CA ARG A 6 4.66 16.28 -4.58
C ARG A 6 3.22 15.90 -4.26
N THR A 7 2.32 16.89 -4.11
CA THR A 7 0.90 16.62 -3.85
C THR A 7 0.26 15.84 -4.99
N LYS A 8 0.56 16.19 -6.25
CA LYS A 8 0.05 15.46 -7.43
C LYS A 8 0.55 14.02 -7.48
N THR A 9 1.84 13.78 -7.25
CA THR A 9 2.41 12.43 -7.19
C THR A 9 1.78 11.62 -6.07
N ALA A 10 1.67 12.21 -4.88
CA ALA A 10 1.06 11.57 -3.71
C ALA A 10 -0.39 11.18 -3.97
N PHE A 11 -1.17 12.09 -4.53
CA PHE A 11 -2.57 11.85 -4.87
C PHE A 11 -2.71 10.74 -5.93
N ALA A 12 -1.90 10.79 -7.00
CA ALA A 12 -1.92 9.77 -8.05
C ALA A 12 -1.59 8.37 -7.50
N ILE A 13 -0.58 8.26 -6.64
CA ILE A 13 -0.22 6.99 -6.00
C ILE A 13 -1.31 6.52 -5.05
N LEU A 14 -1.82 7.39 -4.18
CA LEU A 14 -2.84 7.02 -3.21
C LEU A 14 -4.10 6.51 -3.91
N ILE A 15 -4.60 7.25 -4.92
CA ILE A 15 -5.79 6.85 -5.66
C ILE A 15 -5.56 5.57 -6.48
N SER A 16 -4.42 5.45 -7.17
CA SER A 16 -4.13 4.24 -7.95
C SER A 16 -4.02 2.99 -7.07
N ASN A 17 -3.36 3.06 -5.91
CA ASN A 17 -3.26 1.93 -4.99
C ASN A 17 -4.60 1.61 -4.32
N LEU A 18 -5.41 2.62 -3.97
CA LEU A 18 -6.75 2.38 -3.43
C LEU A 18 -7.66 1.70 -4.47
N ILE A 19 -7.67 2.17 -5.70
CA ILE A 19 -8.53 1.59 -6.75
C ILE A 19 -8.05 0.19 -7.13
N LEU A 20 -6.76 0.04 -7.49
CA LEU A 20 -6.22 -1.22 -7.96
C LEU A 20 -6.14 -2.25 -6.83
N GLY A 21 -5.68 -1.85 -5.64
CA GLY A 21 -5.57 -2.72 -4.48
C GLY A 21 -6.93 -3.25 -4.03
N ASN A 22 -7.94 -2.37 -3.90
CA ASN A 22 -9.29 -2.82 -3.56
C ASN A 22 -9.93 -3.62 -4.71
N GLY A 23 -9.65 -3.28 -5.97
CA GLY A 23 -10.10 -4.06 -7.12
C GLY A 23 -9.57 -5.50 -7.10
N ILE A 24 -8.28 -5.68 -6.81
CA ILE A 24 -7.66 -7.00 -6.67
C ILE A 24 -8.30 -7.79 -5.52
N LEU A 25 -8.50 -7.16 -4.35
CA LEU A 25 -9.12 -7.81 -3.20
C LEU A 25 -10.59 -8.18 -3.46
N PHE A 26 -11.33 -7.33 -4.17
CA PHE A 26 -12.73 -7.58 -4.52
C PHE A 26 -12.86 -8.76 -5.49
N ILE A 27 -12.04 -8.79 -6.54
CA ILE A 27 -12.00 -9.91 -7.50
C ILE A 27 -11.54 -11.19 -6.80
N GLY A 28 -10.47 -11.10 -5.98
CA GLY A 28 -9.96 -12.24 -5.23
C GLY A 28 -10.99 -12.83 -4.25
N GLY A 29 -11.82 -12.00 -3.62
CA GLY A 29 -12.92 -12.44 -2.77
C GLY A 29 -14.04 -13.13 -3.56
N LYS A 30 -14.43 -12.58 -4.71
CA LYS A 30 -15.45 -13.19 -5.59
C LYS A 30 -14.98 -14.52 -6.20
N SER A 31 -13.70 -14.64 -6.53
CA SER A 31 -13.12 -15.87 -7.09
C SER A 31 -12.73 -16.91 -6.02
N SER A 32 -13.02 -16.64 -4.75
CA SER A 32 -12.72 -17.56 -3.65
C SER A 32 -13.79 -18.65 -3.51
N PHE A 33 -13.45 -19.77 -2.88
CA PHE A 33 -14.37 -20.90 -2.64
C PHE A 33 -15.64 -20.54 -1.86
N THR A 34 -15.62 -19.42 -1.12
CA THR A 34 -16.76 -18.92 -0.34
C THR A 34 -17.51 -17.78 -1.04
N GLU A 35 -17.00 -17.31 -2.20
CA GLU A 35 -17.49 -16.16 -2.97
C GLU A 35 -17.71 -14.88 -2.13
N ALA A 36 -17.10 -14.81 -0.95
CA ALA A 36 -17.35 -13.78 0.04
C ALA A 36 -16.25 -12.71 0.02
N VAL A 37 -16.66 -11.46 -0.22
CA VAL A 37 -15.76 -10.30 -0.18
C VAL A 37 -15.39 -9.98 1.27
N ASN A 38 -14.09 -9.98 1.58
CA ASN A 38 -13.57 -9.65 2.92
C ASN A 38 -13.45 -8.12 3.09
N TYR A 39 -14.58 -7.45 3.31
CA TYR A 39 -14.64 -5.99 3.49
C TYR A 39 -13.76 -5.45 4.63
N PRO A 40 -13.62 -6.12 5.80
CA PRO A 40 -12.70 -5.63 6.82
C PRO A 40 -11.23 -5.63 6.37
N LEU A 41 -10.83 -6.59 5.53
CA LEU A 41 -9.50 -6.59 4.93
C LEU A 41 -9.32 -5.41 3.96
N MET A 42 -10.30 -5.16 3.10
CA MET A 42 -10.29 -3.98 2.22
C MET A 42 -10.20 -2.67 3.01
N GLY A 43 -10.93 -2.58 4.13
CA GLY A 43 -10.87 -1.45 5.06
C GLY A 43 -9.48 -1.27 5.68
N GLY A 44 -8.93 -2.34 6.29
CA GLY A 44 -7.61 -2.30 6.91
C GLY A 44 -6.50 -1.92 5.93
N MET A 45 -6.53 -2.51 4.73
CA MET A 45 -5.58 -2.21 3.64
C MET A 45 -5.70 -0.77 3.16
N SER A 46 -6.92 -0.23 3.04
CA SER A 46 -7.15 1.16 2.63
C SER A 46 -6.63 2.15 3.68
N ILE A 47 -6.87 1.90 4.96
CA ILE A 47 -6.36 2.74 6.05
C ILE A 47 -4.82 2.72 6.06
N ALA A 48 -4.22 1.54 5.97
CA ALA A 48 -2.75 1.40 5.90
C ALA A 48 -2.16 2.16 4.71
N CYS A 49 -2.78 2.05 3.53
CA CYS A 49 -2.37 2.76 2.32
C CYS A 49 -2.38 4.28 2.51
N ILE A 50 -3.49 4.82 3.04
CA ILE A 50 -3.64 6.27 3.27
C ILE A 50 -2.60 6.76 4.28
N LEU A 51 -2.46 6.08 5.42
CA LEU A 51 -1.51 6.47 6.46
C LEU A 51 -0.08 6.42 5.96
N PHE A 52 0.32 5.29 5.36
CA PHE A 52 1.69 5.09 4.90
C PHE A 52 2.07 6.10 3.82
N TYR A 53 1.26 6.27 2.76
CA TYR A 53 1.60 7.22 1.70
C TYR A 53 1.53 8.66 2.16
N SER A 54 0.60 9.03 3.03
CA SER A 54 0.56 10.40 3.59
C SER A 54 1.85 10.72 4.34
N LEU A 55 2.31 9.81 5.21
CA LEU A 55 3.56 9.97 5.95
C LEU A 55 4.78 9.94 5.01
N PHE A 56 4.81 8.98 4.08
CA PHE A 56 5.88 8.83 3.11
C PHE A 56 6.08 10.10 2.28
N PHE A 57 5.02 10.64 1.69
CA PHE A 57 5.13 11.84 0.85
C PHE A 57 5.33 13.12 1.65
N TYR A 58 5.00 13.14 2.94
CA TYR A 58 5.31 14.26 3.83
C TYR A 58 6.80 14.29 4.21
N TYR A 59 7.35 13.16 4.68
CA TYR A 59 8.70 13.08 5.22
C TYR A 59 9.79 12.73 4.20
N SER A 60 9.47 11.98 3.15
CA SER A 60 10.50 11.55 2.19
C SER A 60 10.94 12.71 1.28
N LYS A 61 12.24 12.73 0.99
CA LYS A 61 12.87 13.56 -0.05
C LYS A 61 13.12 12.70 -1.29
N TYR A 62 12.08 12.04 -1.80
CA TYR A 62 12.19 11.04 -2.87
C TYR A 62 12.75 11.62 -4.18
N GLU A 63 12.73 12.95 -4.34
CA GLU A 63 13.29 13.67 -5.48
C GLU A 63 14.81 13.48 -5.58
N THR A 64 15.51 13.26 -4.46
CA THR A 64 16.97 13.05 -4.46
C THR A 64 17.37 11.59 -4.67
N TYR A 65 16.41 10.67 -4.73
CA TYR A 65 16.71 9.24 -4.76
C TYR A 65 17.09 8.77 -6.17
N SER A 66 18.00 7.80 -6.24
CA SER A 66 18.36 7.09 -7.47
C SER A 66 17.20 6.22 -7.96
N LYS A 67 17.21 5.86 -9.24
CA LYS A 67 16.16 5.02 -9.85
C LYS A 67 16.01 3.67 -9.11
N LEU A 68 17.12 3.00 -8.83
CA LEU A 68 17.13 1.72 -8.12
C LEU A 68 16.54 1.86 -6.71
N LYS A 69 16.91 2.93 -5.99
CA LYS A 69 16.35 3.21 -4.66
C LYS A 69 14.84 3.43 -4.72
N LEU A 70 14.34 4.14 -5.74
CA LEU A 70 12.90 4.36 -5.92
C LEU A 70 12.15 3.06 -6.20
N ILE A 71 12.69 2.18 -7.06
CA ILE A 71 12.06 0.87 -7.35
C ILE A 71 11.93 0.04 -6.07
N LEU A 72 13.04 -0.14 -5.35
CA LEU A 72 13.04 -0.92 -4.11
C LEU A 72 12.07 -0.31 -3.08
N LEU A 73 12.10 1.00 -2.93
CA LEU A 73 11.24 1.71 -2.00
C LEU A 73 9.75 1.57 -2.36
N SER A 74 9.41 1.61 -3.64
CA SER A 74 8.03 1.43 -4.09
C SER A 74 7.51 0.02 -3.81
N VAL A 75 8.32 -1.02 -4.04
CA VAL A 75 7.95 -2.41 -3.70
C VAL A 75 7.84 -2.60 -2.19
N LEU A 76 8.83 -2.11 -1.42
CA LEU A 76 8.82 -2.17 0.03
C LEU A 76 7.63 -1.41 0.64
N SER A 77 7.23 -0.30 0.02
CA SER A 77 6.03 0.45 0.45
C SER A 77 4.78 -0.41 0.37
N CYS A 78 4.59 -1.15 -0.73
CA CYS A 78 3.48 -2.09 -0.87
C CYS A 78 3.53 -3.19 0.20
N MET A 79 4.72 -3.72 0.48
CA MET A 79 4.89 -4.77 1.50
C MET A 79 4.57 -4.28 2.92
N VAL A 80 4.99 -3.07 3.25
CA VAL A 80 4.66 -2.42 4.53
C VAL A 80 3.16 -2.16 4.62
N ILE A 81 2.53 -1.70 3.54
CA ILE A 81 1.07 -1.50 3.50
C ILE A 81 0.33 -2.81 3.72
N ILE A 82 0.77 -3.93 3.13
CA ILE A 82 0.17 -5.25 3.38
C ILE A 82 0.32 -5.66 4.84
N LEU A 83 1.53 -5.52 5.40
CA LEU A 83 1.79 -5.88 6.79
C LEU A 83 0.89 -5.08 7.74
N LEU A 84 0.87 -3.74 7.59
CA LEU A 84 0.05 -2.84 8.38
C LEU A 84 -1.44 -3.05 8.13
N GLY A 85 -1.84 -3.30 6.89
CA GLY A 85 -3.24 -3.48 6.51
C GLY A 85 -3.84 -4.76 7.10
N CYS A 86 -3.10 -5.88 7.07
CA CYS A 86 -3.49 -7.10 7.76
C CYS A 86 -3.60 -6.89 9.27
N PHE A 87 -2.65 -6.17 9.86
CA PHE A 87 -2.69 -5.83 11.29
C PHE A 87 -3.93 -4.99 11.66
N LEU A 88 -4.21 -3.95 10.87
CA LEU A 88 -5.41 -3.11 11.04
C LEU A 88 -6.70 -3.89 10.77
N THR A 89 -6.67 -4.92 9.94
CA THR A 89 -7.84 -5.78 9.70
C THR A 89 -8.24 -6.54 10.95
N VAL A 90 -7.27 -7.07 11.70
CA VAL A 90 -7.55 -7.74 12.99
C VAL A 90 -8.13 -6.73 13.98
N LEU A 91 -7.56 -5.52 14.04
CA LEU A 91 -8.08 -4.43 14.87
C LEU A 91 -9.53 -4.05 14.52
N LEU A 92 -9.92 -4.13 13.24
CA LEU A 92 -11.28 -3.84 12.79
C LEU A 92 -12.26 -4.99 13.03
N LYS A 93 -11.78 -6.23 13.12
CA LYS A 93 -12.62 -7.42 13.29
C LYS A 93 -12.84 -7.81 14.76
N GLU A 94 -11.84 -7.59 15.60
CA GLU A 94 -11.83 -8.10 16.97
C GLU A 94 -12.02 -7.00 18.01
N PRO A 95 -12.62 -7.31 19.17
CA PRO A 95 -12.60 -6.43 20.33
C PRO A 95 -11.16 -6.09 20.76
N LEU A 96 -10.94 -4.87 21.25
CA LEU A 96 -9.60 -4.39 21.68
C LEU A 96 -8.91 -5.34 22.67
N ALA A 97 -9.64 -5.93 23.60
CA ALA A 97 -9.08 -6.85 24.59
C ALA A 97 -8.54 -8.15 23.97
N GLU A 98 -9.15 -8.63 22.88
CA GLU A 98 -8.73 -9.83 22.16
C GLU A 98 -7.57 -9.51 21.21
N PHE A 99 -7.62 -8.35 20.57
CA PHE A 99 -6.56 -7.86 19.69
C PHE A 99 -5.17 -7.87 20.38
N PHE A 100 -5.06 -7.38 21.62
CA PHE A 100 -3.78 -7.38 22.35
C PHE A 100 -3.22 -8.78 22.62
N ARG A 101 -4.09 -9.80 22.71
CA ARG A 101 -3.69 -11.20 22.86
C ARG A 101 -3.30 -11.82 21.51
N ASN A 102 -3.85 -11.30 20.42
CA ASN A 102 -3.68 -11.82 19.06
C ASN A 102 -2.62 -11.06 18.22
N ILE A 103 -1.84 -10.14 18.82
CA ILE A 103 -0.75 -9.41 18.13
C ILE A 103 0.18 -10.35 17.34
N PRO A 104 0.66 -11.49 17.91
CA PRO A 104 1.51 -12.41 17.15
C PRO A 104 0.81 -12.99 15.92
N ALA A 105 -0.47 -13.34 16.05
CA ALA A 105 -1.27 -13.87 14.94
C ALA A 105 -1.49 -12.79 13.86
N ALA A 106 -1.73 -11.54 14.24
CA ALA A 106 -1.87 -10.42 13.31
C ALA A 106 -0.58 -10.17 12.51
N LEU A 107 0.58 -10.24 13.18
CA LEU A 107 1.89 -10.14 12.52
C LEU A 107 2.14 -11.30 11.55
N LEU A 108 1.86 -12.54 11.98
CA LEU A 108 1.98 -13.72 11.12
C LEU A 108 1.08 -13.62 9.90
N MET A 109 -0.16 -13.15 10.07
CA MET A 109 -1.10 -12.93 8.98
C MET A 109 -0.57 -11.90 7.99
N GLY A 110 0.06 -10.82 8.46
CA GLY A 110 0.69 -9.82 7.59
C GLY A 110 1.93 -10.35 6.85
N ILE A 111 2.72 -11.23 7.45
CA ILE A 111 3.84 -11.91 6.77
C ILE A 111 3.29 -12.86 5.70
N MET A 112 2.29 -13.67 6.02
CA MET A 112 1.63 -14.55 5.04
C MET A 112 0.97 -13.76 3.90
N GLY A 113 0.33 -12.64 4.22
CA GLY A 113 -0.19 -11.70 3.24
C GLY A 113 0.91 -11.24 2.28
N ASN A 114 2.08 -10.88 2.81
CA ASN A 114 3.22 -10.48 1.98
C ASN A 114 3.73 -11.60 1.08
N ILE A 115 3.79 -12.84 1.55
CA ILE A 115 4.21 -13.99 0.72
C ILE A 115 3.20 -14.22 -0.41
N MET A 116 1.91 -14.26 -0.09
CA MET A 116 0.85 -14.51 -1.08
C MET A 116 0.74 -13.38 -2.11
N PHE A 117 0.81 -12.12 -1.66
CA PHE A 117 0.66 -10.94 -2.51
C PHE A 117 2.00 -10.39 -3.00
N PHE A 118 3.11 -11.13 -2.85
CA PHE A 118 4.43 -10.66 -3.30
C PHE A 118 4.46 -10.30 -4.80
N PRO A 119 3.91 -11.12 -5.72
CA PRO A 119 3.86 -10.75 -7.14
C PRO A 119 3.07 -9.47 -7.39
N VAL A 120 1.96 -9.28 -6.66
CA VAL A 120 1.14 -8.07 -6.73
C VAL A 120 1.92 -6.85 -6.24
N SER A 121 2.67 -6.99 -5.15
CA SER A 121 3.55 -5.94 -4.61
C SER A 121 4.64 -5.53 -5.60
N ILE A 122 5.19 -6.46 -6.37
CA ILE A 122 6.15 -6.13 -7.44
C ILE A 122 5.47 -5.30 -8.53
N VAL A 123 4.33 -5.77 -9.05
CA VAL A 123 3.63 -5.09 -10.15
C VAL A 123 3.15 -3.69 -9.74
N LEU A 124 2.48 -3.56 -8.59
CA LEU A 124 2.04 -2.27 -8.07
C LEU A 124 3.23 -1.39 -7.66
N GLY A 125 4.30 -1.96 -7.12
CA GLY A 125 5.53 -1.24 -6.82
C GLY A 125 6.17 -0.63 -8.07
N LEU A 126 6.21 -1.37 -9.19
CA LEU A 126 6.70 -0.87 -10.46
C LEU A 126 5.78 0.21 -11.06
N LEU A 127 4.46 0.06 -10.93
CA LEU A 127 3.50 1.10 -11.32
C LEU A 127 3.75 2.40 -10.53
N ASN A 128 3.91 2.28 -9.20
CA ASN A 128 4.21 3.40 -8.32
C ASN A 128 5.52 4.09 -8.68
N PHE A 129 6.56 3.30 -8.98
CA PHE A 129 7.82 3.82 -9.52
C PHE A 129 7.60 4.60 -10.83
N GLY A 130 6.81 4.05 -11.75
CA GLY A 130 6.46 4.71 -13.02
C GLY A 130 5.79 6.07 -12.81
N ILE A 131 4.82 6.14 -11.90
CA ILE A 131 4.13 7.39 -11.52
C ILE A 131 5.12 8.39 -10.95
N ILE A 132 5.96 7.99 -9.98
CA ILE A 132 6.98 8.87 -9.37
C ILE A 132 7.93 9.39 -10.43
N ASN A 133 8.44 8.52 -11.30
CA ASN A 133 9.42 8.88 -12.31
C ASN A 133 8.83 9.85 -13.36
N TYR A 134 7.56 9.65 -13.76
CA TYR A 134 6.86 10.54 -14.67
C TYR A 134 6.74 11.97 -14.11
N PHE A 135 6.26 12.10 -12.86
CA PHE A 135 6.13 13.42 -12.22
C PHE A 135 7.48 14.06 -11.89
N LYS A 136 8.48 13.25 -11.50
CA LYS A 136 9.85 13.73 -11.25
C LYS A 136 10.48 14.30 -12.51
N LYS A 137 10.31 13.66 -13.68
CA LYS A 137 10.84 14.17 -14.95
C LYS A 137 10.24 15.53 -15.33
N ARG A 138 8.91 15.68 -15.21
CA ARG A 138 8.20 16.96 -15.44
C ARG A 138 8.54 18.06 -14.43
N ALA A 139 9.17 17.73 -13.31
CA ALA A 139 9.66 18.73 -12.36
C ALA A 139 11.00 19.34 -12.80
N ILE A 140 11.78 18.59 -13.59
CA ILE A 140 13.13 18.96 -14.03
C ILE A 140 13.07 19.59 -15.44
N GLU A 141 12.17 19.10 -16.29
CA GLU A 141 11.87 19.62 -17.63
C GLU A 141 10.46 20.26 -17.59
N PRO A 142 10.33 21.57 -17.30
CA PRO A 142 9.04 22.25 -17.13
C PRO A 142 8.18 22.30 -18.40
#